data_AF-A0A533SHY5-F1
#
_entry.id   AF-A0A533SHY5-F1
#
_cell.length_a   1.000
_cell.length_b   1.000
_cell.length_c   1.000
_cell.angle_alpha   90.00
_cell.angle_beta   90.00
_cell.angle_gamma   90.00
#
_symmetry.space_group_name_H-M   'P 1'
#
loop_
_entity.id
_entity.type
_entity.pdbx_description
1 polymer ?
#
loop_
_entity_poly.entity_id
_entity_poly.type
_entity_poly.pdbx_seq_one_letter_code
_entity_poly.pdbx_strand_id
1 'polypeptide(L)'
;MTSQTISSHGLAAGVQGLGWQGLITALEFDDNGMRQRLLALESPLWAVSVNHRTALATSGNISTTPGDAALLAFAPAVPLESLGDPAFCATYGTRYALYGGAMANGIASVDLVVALGKAGMLGSFGAAGLGTERIEDAIQQVQAALPNGPYAFNLINNPFEPLMEQRAADLFVRYHLPAVEASAYLDITPGLVHYRAAGLSQAADGSVNIAHHIIAKLSRKEVAKRFLSPAPQELLNKLVAEGKITAEQAELARRVPVADDITVEADSGGHTDNRPLVGLLPTMIALRDELQAQFQYAVPVRIGAAGGISTPQAALAAFMMGAAFVVTGSVN
;
A
#
# COMPACT_ATOMS: atom_id res chain seq x y z
N MET A 1 -42.43 11.21 -6.46
CA MET A 1 -41.29 11.43 -7.37
C MET A 1 -41.25 10.27 -8.33
N THR A 2 -41.78 10.48 -9.52
CA THR A 2 -41.77 9.51 -10.62
C THR A 2 -40.34 9.37 -11.13
N SER A 3 -39.86 8.13 -11.12
CA SER A 3 -38.60 7.72 -11.75
C SER A 3 -38.60 8.18 -13.20
N GLN A 4 -37.69 9.09 -13.55
CA GLN A 4 -37.38 9.36 -14.95
C GLN A 4 -36.55 8.20 -15.47
N THR A 5 -37.23 7.21 -16.04
CA THR A 5 -36.62 6.23 -16.92
C THR A 5 -36.03 7.00 -18.10
N ILE A 6 -34.70 7.07 -18.17
CA ILE A 6 -33.98 7.62 -19.31
C ILE A 6 -34.44 6.87 -20.56
N SER A 7 -34.95 7.60 -21.55
CA SER A 7 -35.35 7.02 -22.84
C SER A 7 -34.15 6.33 -23.51
N SER A 8 -34.33 5.09 -23.95
CA SER A 8 -33.32 4.26 -24.63
C SER A 8 -32.84 4.79 -25.99
N HIS A 9 -33.39 5.92 -26.48
CA HIS A 9 -33.03 6.50 -27.77
C HIS A 9 -31.66 7.21 -27.80
N GLY A 10 -31.02 7.46 -26.65
CA GLY A 10 -29.73 8.14 -26.60
C GLY A 10 -28.50 7.25 -26.83
N LEU A 11 -28.55 5.97 -26.43
CA LEU A 11 -27.37 5.09 -26.47
C LEU A 11 -27.18 4.39 -27.82
N ALA A 12 -28.19 4.30 -28.68
CA ALA A 12 -28.07 3.60 -29.96
C ALA A 12 -27.35 4.43 -31.05
N ALA A 13 -27.19 5.74 -30.85
CA ALA A 13 -26.61 6.65 -31.84
C ALA A 13 -25.08 6.82 -31.72
N GLY A 14 -24.47 6.27 -30.66
CA GLY A 14 -23.07 6.49 -30.33
C GLY A 14 -22.75 7.92 -29.88
N VAL A 15 -21.50 8.12 -29.48
CA VAL A 15 -20.95 9.43 -29.14
C VAL A 15 -20.81 10.24 -30.43
N GLN A 16 -21.48 11.38 -30.51
CA GLN A 16 -21.48 12.21 -31.72
C GLN A 16 -20.05 12.57 -32.15
N GLY A 17 -19.74 12.36 -33.43
CA GLY A 17 -18.44 12.66 -34.01
C GLY A 17 -17.34 11.63 -33.74
N LEU A 18 -17.64 10.55 -32.98
CA LEU A 18 -16.68 9.46 -32.71
C LEU A 18 -17.23 8.11 -33.20
N GLY A 19 -16.42 7.42 -34.00
CA GLY A 19 -16.61 6.05 -34.41
C GLY A 19 -15.60 5.13 -33.72
N TRP A 20 -15.86 3.82 -33.82
CA TRP A 20 -14.90 2.79 -33.52
C TRP A 20 -14.44 2.14 -34.83
N GLN A 21 -13.13 1.99 -35.00
CA GLN A 21 -12.51 1.27 -36.11
C GLN A 21 -11.82 0.02 -35.56
N GLY A 22 -12.17 -1.15 -36.10
CA GLY A 22 -11.62 -2.42 -35.63
C GLY A 22 -12.21 -3.62 -36.35
N LEU A 23 -11.63 -4.79 -36.10
CA LEU A 23 -12.10 -6.03 -36.71
C LEU A 23 -13.48 -6.39 -36.17
N ILE A 24 -14.49 -6.48 -37.04
CA ILE A 24 -15.86 -6.88 -36.66
C ILE A 24 -15.87 -8.26 -35.99
N THR A 25 -14.94 -9.15 -36.34
CA THR A 25 -14.78 -10.47 -35.72
C THR A 25 -14.30 -10.42 -34.25
N ALA A 26 -13.84 -9.27 -33.77
CA ALA A 26 -13.47 -9.07 -32.36
C ALA A 26 -14.66 -8.65 -31.49
N LEU A 27 -15.82 -8.37 -32.10
CA LEU A 27 -17.04 -7.94 -31.41
C LEU A 27 -17.78 -9.14 -30.83
N GLU A 28 -18.01 -9.10 -29.52
CA GLU A 28 -18.85 -10.05 -28.80
C GLU A 28 -20.24 -9.45 -28.58
N PHE A 29 -21.27 -10.18 -28.99
CA PHE A 29 -22.67 -9.75 -28.95
C PHE A 29 -23.52 -10.54 -27.95
N ASP A 30 -23.05 -11.70 -27.48
CA ASP A 30 -23.74 -12.49 -26.47
C ASP A 30 -23.21 -12.19 -25.06
N ASP A 31 -24.03 -12.45 -24.06
CA ASP A 31 -23.75 -12.09 -22.67
C ASP A 31 -22.47 -12.74 -22.13
N ASN A 32 -22.13 -13.96 -22.57
CA ASN A 32 -20.93 -14.64 -22.10
C ASN A 32 -19.67 -14.03 -22.72
N GLY A 33 -19.67 -13.80 -24.03
CA GLY A 33 -18.59 -13.10 -24.72
C GLY A 33 -18.38 -11.70 -24.16
N MET A 34 -19.46 -10.93 -23.97
CA MET A 34 -19.41 -9.59 -23.37
C MET A 34 -18.85 -9.63 -21.93
N ARG A 35 -19.28 -10.59 -21.11
CA ARG A 35 -18.74 -10.77 -19.75
C ARG A 35 -17.25 -11.08 -19.77
N GLN A 36 -16.77 -11.92 -20.68
CA GLN A 36 -15.34 -12.22 -20.80
C GLN A 36 -14.54 -10.98 -21.18
N ARG A 37 -15.05 -10.11 -22.06
CA ARG A 37 -14.41 -8.83 -22.39
C ARG A 37 -14.39 -7.88 -21.19
N LEU A 38 -15.47 -7.79 -20.43
CA LEU A 38 -15.54 -6.99 -19.19
C LEU A 38 -14.51 -7.43 -18.14
N LEU A 39 -14.22 -8.73 -18.06
CA LEU A 39 -13.25 -9.29 -17.10
C LEU A 39 -11.79 -9.27 -17.61
N ALA A 40 -11.55 -8.86 -18.86
CA ALA A 40 -10.22 -8.76 -19.45
C ALA A 40 -9.56 -7.41 -19.10
N LEU A 41 -9.28 -7.18 -17.82
CA LEU A 41 -8.80 -5.90 -17.26
C LEU A 41 -7.48 -5.40 -17.86
N GLU A 42 -6.67 -6.30 -18.41
CA GLU A 42 -5.40 -6.02 -19.10
C GLU A 42 -5.58 -5.37 -20.49
N SER A 43 -6.82 -5.24 -20.97
CA SER A 43 -7.13 -4.72 -22.31
C SER A 43 -8.15 -3.58 -22.22
N PRO A 44 -8.05 -2.57 -23.11
CA PRO A 44 -9.09 -1.56 -23.21
C PRO A 44 -10.41 -2.20 -23.62
N LEU A 45 -11.52 -1.72 -23.05
CA LEU A 45 -12.86 -2.17 -23.40
C LEU A 45 -13.56 -1.12 -24.25
N TRP A 46 -14.07 -1.57 -25.39
CA TRP A 46 -14.85 -0.77 -26.32
C TRP A 46 -16.28 -1.27 -26.29
N ALA A 47 -17.23 -0.38 -26.00
CA ALA A 47 -18.65 -0.65 -26.21
C ALA A 47 -19.09 0.07 -27.48
N VAL A 48 -19.65 -0.67 -28.43
CA VAL A 48 -20.04 -0.14 -29.75
C VAL A 48 -21.45 -0.56 -30.12
N SER A 49 -22.08 0.19 -31.03
CA SER A 49 -23.34 -0.20 -31.66
C SER A 49 -23.11 -0.60 -33.12
N VAL A 50 -23.52 -1.81 -33.46
CA VAL A 50 -23.58 -2.33 -34.83
C VAL A 50 -25.01 -2.77 -35.09
N ASN A 51 -25.67 -2.18 -36.08
CA ASN A 51 -27.08 -2.47 -36.42
C ASN A 51 -28.02 -2.36 -35.19
N HIS A 52 -27.85 -1.31 -34.38
CA HIS A 52 -28.60 -1.06 -33.14
C HIS A 52 -28.44 -2.13 -32.04
N ARG A 53 -27.46 -3.04 -32.18
CA ARG A 53 -27.09 -3.99 -31.13
C ARG A 53 -25.78 -3.55 -30.48
N THR A 54 -25.74 -3.64 -29.16
CA THR A 54 -24.51 -3.41 -28.40
C THR A 54 -23.58 -4.60 -28.54
N ALA A 55 -22.29 -4.34 -28.72
CA ALA A 55 -21.22 -5.32 -28.68
C ALA A 55 -20.02 -4.79 -27.90
N LEU A 56 -19.23 -5.70 -27.34
CA LEU A 56 -17.98 -5.38 -26.65
C LEU A 56 -16.77 -5.94 -27.41
N ALA A 57 -15.68 -5.18 -27.44
CA ALA A 57 -14.37 -5.62 -27.94
C ALA A 57 -13.25 -5.19 -27.00
N THR A 58 -12.14 -5.93 -27.04
CA THR A 58 -10.89 -5.60 -26.31
C THR A 58 -9.83 -4.94 -27.18
N SER A 59 -10.17 -4.60 -28.42
CA SER A 59 -9.28 -3.98 -29.40
C SER A 59 -10.04 -3.02 -30.31
N GLY A 60 -9.29 -2.16 -30.99
CA GLY A 60 -9.81 -1.14 -31.90
C GLY A 60 -9.26 0.25 -31.58
N ASN A 61 -9.68 1.24 -32.36
CA ASN A 61 -9.23 2.63 -32.23
C ASN A 61 -10.42 3.58 -32.31
N ILE A 62 -10.27 4.75 -31.68
CA ILE A 62 -11.18 5.88 -31.89
C ILE A 62 -11.00 6.39 -33.33
N SER A 63 -12.11 6.59 -34.02
CA SER A 63 -12.16 7.27 -35.32
C SER A 63 -12.95 8.57 -35.19
N THR A 64 -12.50 9.64 -35.85
CA THR A 64 -13.21 10.93 -35.93
C THR A 64 -14.05 11.06 -37.21
N THR A 65 -14.02 10.04 -38.06
CA THR A 65 -14.92 9.83 -39.20
C THR A 65 -15.85 8.65 -38.90
N PRO A 66 -16.91 8.41 -39.69
CA PRO A 66 -17.69 7.18 -39.55
C PRO A 66 -16.76 5.97 -39.60
N GLY A 67 -16.64 5.25 -38.47
CA GLY A 67 -15.86 4.01 -38.36
C GLY A 67 -16.69 2.78 -38.71
N ASP A 68 -16.15 1.59 -38.45
CA ASP A 68 -16.85 0.31 -38.66
C ASP A 68 -18.09 0.15 -37.76
N ALA A 69 -18.10 0.83 -36.60
CA ALA A 69 -19.22 0.86 -35.67
C ALA A 69 -19.35 2.23 -34.98
N ALA A 70 -20.55 2.52 -34.44
CA ALA A 70 -20.75 3.70 -33.61
C ALA A 70 -20.18 3.45 -32.21
N LEU A 71 -19.28 4.31 -31.72
CA LEU A 71 -18.70 4.16 -30.39
C LEU A 71 -19.74 4.56 -29.32
N LEU A 72 -20.00 3.70 -28.34
CA LEU A 72 -20.93 4.00 -27.23
C LEU A 72 -20.20 4.41 -25.96
N ALA A 73 -19.15 3.67 -25.60
CA ALA A 73 -18.33 3.93 -24.44
C ALA A 73 -16.94 3.30 -24.60
N PHE A 74 -16.00 3.80 -23.80
CA PHE A 74 -14.63 3.31 -23.73
C PHE A 74 -14.20 3.22 -22.27
N ALA A 75 -13.52 2.14 -21.91
CA ALA A 75 -12.76 2.03 -20.68
C ALA A 75 -11.31 1.64 -21.02
N PRO A 76 -10.29 2.31 -20.45
CA PRO A 76 -8.90 1.90 -20.64
C PRO A 76 -8.63 0.55 -19.98
N ALA A 77 -7.48 -0.05 -20.28
CA ALA A 77 -6.96 -1.15 -19.47
C ALA A 77 -6.68 -0.66 -18.05
N VAL A 78 -7.13 -1.41 -17.05
CA VAL A 78 -6.95 -1.10 -15.62
C VAL A 78 -6.46 -2.38 -14.93
N PRO A 79 -5.18 -2.76 -15.14
CA PRO A 79 -4.60 -3.92 -14.46
C PRO A 79 -4.61 -3.72 -12.95
N LEU A 80 -4.60 -4.81 -12.18
CA LEU A 80 -4.64 -4.72 -10.71
C LEU A 80 -3.44 -3.94 -10.14
N GLU A 81 -2.31 -4.01 -10.83
CA GLU A 81 -1.04 -3.32 -10.56
C GLU A 81 -1.15 -1.80 -10.73
N SER A 82 -2.20 -1.30 -11.39
CA SER A 82 -2.47 0.13 -11.51
C SER A 82 -3.24 0.71 -10.32
N LEU A 83 -3.73 -0.14 -9.40
CA LEU A 83 -4.42 0.32 -8.19
C LEU A 83 -3.41 0.68 -7.10
N GLY A 84 -3.59 1.87 -6.53
CA GLY A 84 -2.72 2.40 -5.48
C GLY A 84 -1.54 3.20 -6.02
N ASP A 85 -0.53 3.37 -5.19
CA ASP A 85 0.67 4.13 -5.49
C ASP A 85 1.78 3.19 -6.00
N PRO A 86 2.25 3.30 -7.26
CA PRO A 86 3.31 2.45 -7.78
C PRO A 86 4.64 2.62 -7.03
N ALA A 87 4.85 3.74 -6.32
CA ALA A 87 6.03 3.92 -5.48
C ALA A 87 6.03 2.98 -4.28
N PHE A 88 4.87 2.57 -3.76
CA PHE A 88 4.79 1.52 -2.73
C PHE A 88 5.36 0.20 -3.27
N CYS A 89 4.90 -0.20 -4.45
CA CYS A 89 5.37 -1.42 -5.13
C CYS A 89 6.88 -1.37 -5.40
N ALA A 90 7.39 -0.22 -5.85
CA ALA A 90 8.81 -0.03 -6.10
C ALA A 90 9.65 -0.08 -4.80
N THR A 91 9.19 0.53 -3.71
CA THR A 91 9.88 0.52 -2.42
C THR A 91 9.98 -0.88 -1.83
N TYR A 92 8.88 -1.64 -1.86
CA TYR A 92 8.82 -2.95 -1.19
C TYR A 92 9.07 -4.14 -2.11
N GLY A 93 9.25 -3.92 -3.41
CA GLY A 93 9.42 -5.01 -4.38
C GLY A 93 8.16 -5.86 -4.57
N THR A 94 6.97 -5.26 -4.39
CA THR A 94 5.69 -5.96 -4.58
C THR A 94 5.14 -5.75 -5.98
N ARG A 95 4.25 -6.66 -6.40
CA ARG A 95 3.43 -6.53 -7.61
C ARG A 95 2.19 -5.69 -7.36
N TYR A 96 1.62 -5.78 -6.16
CA TYR A 96 0.38 -5.10 -5.79
C TYR A 96 0.58 -4.15 -4.61
N ALA A 97 -0.18 -3.05 -4.60
CA ALA A 97 -0.29 -2.14 -3.46
C ALA A 97 -1.23 -2.71 -2.37
N LEU A 98 -0.90 -3.91 -1.91
CA LEU A 98 -1.64 -4.71 -0.94
C LEU A 98 -0.66 -5.43 -0.04
N TYR A 99 -0.90 -5.41 1.27
CA TYR A 99 -0.14 -6.24 2.20
C TYR A 99 -1.01 -6.94 3.26
N GLY A 100 -0.56 -8.12 3.68
CA GLY A 100 -1.15 -8.85 4.81
C GLY A 100 -0.59 -8.34 6.13
N GLY A 101 -1.45 -7.72 6.94
CA GLY A 101 -1.08 -7.14 8.24
C GLY A 101 -0.69 -8.19 9.27
N ALA A 102 0.17 -7.81 10.22
CA ALA A 102 0.58 -8.71 11.27
C ALA A 102 -0.58 -9.13 12.19
N MET A 103 -0.53 -10.39 12.59
CA MET A 103 -1.42 -11.00 13.56
C MET A 103 -0.57 -11.69 14.62
N ALA A 104 -0.75 -11.31 15.88
CA ALA A 104 0.14 -11.63 16.99
C ALA A 104 0.39 -13.13 17.21
N ASN A 105 1.41 -13.45 18.00
CA ASN A 105 1.79 -14.81 18.40
C ASN A 105 2.08 -15.73 17.20
N GLY A 106 2.57 -15.17 16.10
CA GLY A 106 2.86 -15.91 14.88
C GLY A 106 1.63 -16.40 14.11
N ILE A 107 0.43 -15.86 14.39
CA ILE A 107 -0.76 -16.13 13.56
C ILE A 107 -0.49 -15.68 12.11
N ALA A 108 0.09 -14.49 11.94
CA ALA A 108 0.74 -14.14 10.68
C ALA A 108 2.08 -14.88 10.62
N SER A 109 1.99 -16.14 10.19
CA SER A 109 3.05 -17.13 10.28
C SER A 109 4.13 -16.95 9.20
N VAL A 110 5.23 -17.69 9.35
CA VAL A 110 6.25 -17.81 8.29
C VAL A 110 5.62 -18.28 6.99
N ASP A 111 4.76 -19.29 7.03
CA ASP A 111 4.10 -19.85 5.84
C ASP A 111 3.23 -18.80 5.13
N LEU A 112 2.47 -17.99 5.89
CA LEU A 112 1.64 -16.93 5.33
C LEU A 112 2.50 -15.85 4.67
N VAL A 113 3.55 -15.39 5.36
CA VAL A 113 4.47 -14.36 4.83
C VAL A 113 5.16 -14.84 3.56
N VAL A 114 5.64 -16.09 3.55
CA VAL A 114 6.29 -16.70 2.38
C VAL A 114 5.30 -16.85 1.21
N ALA A 115 4.07 -17.26 1.49
CA ALA A 115 3.03 -17.39 0.46
C ALA A 115 2.68 -16.04 -0.17
N LEU A 116 2.49 -15.00 0.64
CA LEU A 116 2.26 -13.63 0.16
C LEU A 116 3.44 -13.11 -0.65
N GLY A 117 4.66 -13.25 -0.15
CA GLY A 117 5.87 -12.79 -0.82
C GLY A 117 6.05 -13.42 -2.21
N LYS A 118 5.86 -14.75 -2.31
CA LYS A 118 5.90 -15.46 -3.61
C LYS A 118 4.81 -15.03 -4.58
N ALA A 119 3.68 -14.55 -4.07
CA ALA A 119 2.58 -14.02 -4.88
C ALA A 119 2.76 -12.53 -5.26
N GLY A 120 3.88 -11.91 -4.86
CA GLY A 120 4.16 -10.50 -5.11
C GLY A 120 3.40 -9.55 -4.19
N MET A 121 3.02 -9.99 -2.99
CA MET A 121 2.39 -9.17 -1.95
C MET A 121 3.31 -9.08 -0.73
N LEU A 122 3.28 -7.96 -0.02
CA LEU A 122 4.00 -7.86 1.24
C LEU A 122 3.22 -8.60 2.34
N GLY A 123 3.94 -9.31 3.22
CA GLY A 123 3.37 -9.94 4.41
C GLY A 123 4.16 -9.55 5.64
N SER A 124 3.48 -9.17 6.72
CA SER A 124 4.09 -8.76 7.98
C SER A 124 4.04 -9.89 9.01
N PHE A 125 5.19 -10.45 9.39
CA PHE A 125 5.25 -11.54 10.36
C PHE A 125 4.77 -11.09 11.75
N GLY A 126 3.97 -11.94 12.39
CA GLY A 126 3.32 -11.71 13.68
C GLY A 126 4.24 -11.84 14.90
N ALA A 127 5.25 -10.97 15.01
CA ALA A 127 6.25 -11.06 16.08
C ALA A 127 5.74 -10.71 17.49
N ALA A 128 4.64 -9.95 17.60
CA ALA A 128 4.08 -9.56 18.89
C ALA A 128 3.77 -10.78 19.79
N GLY A 129 4.26 -10.76 21.03
CA GLY A 129 4.08 -11.85 21.99
C GLY A 129 5.07 -13.01 21.88
N LEU A 130 5.96 -13.00 20.87
CA LEU A 130 7.00 -14.01 20.71
C LEU A 130 8.32 -13.58 21.38
N GLY A 131 9.09 -14.56 21.88
CA GLY A 131 10.44 -14.34 22.39
C GLY A 131 11.45 -14.12 21.27
N THR A 132 12.59 -13.48 21.59
CA THR A 132 13.62 -13.12 20.61
C THR A 132 14.15 -14.30 19.81
N GLU A 133 14.35 -15.46 20.43
CA GLU A 133 14.80 -16.69 19.74
C GLU A 133 13.80 -17.12 18.65
N ARG A 134 12.50 -17.11 18.96
CA ARG A 134 11.46 -17.48 18.00
C ARG A 134 11.36 -16.48 16.84
N ILE A 135 11.58 -15.20 17.12
CA ILE A 135 11.62 -14.15 16.10
C ILE A 135 12.83 -14.36 15.19
N GLU A 136 14.01 -14.65 15.76
CA GLU A 136 15.24 -14.93 15.01
C GLU A 136 15.10 -16.15 14.09
N ASP A 137 14.52 -17.25 14.60
CA ASP A 137 14.21 -18.44 13.80
C ASP A 137 13.27 -18.11 12.62
N ALA A 138 12.28 -17.24 12.85
CA ALA A 138 11.35 -16.83 11.81
C ALA A 138 12.02 -15.96 10.75
N ILE A 139 12.91 -15.03 11.16
CA ILE A 139 13.71 -14.22 10.23
C ILE A 139 14.53 -15.12 9.30
N GLN A 140 15.27 -16.09 9.85
CA GLN A 140 16.11 -16.98 9.07
C GLN A 140 15.30 -17.81 8.07
N GLN A 141 14.15 -18.34 8.47
CA GLN A 141 13.27 -19.10 7.57
C GLN A 141 12.68 -18.23 6.46
N VAL A 142 12.19 -17.03 6.79
CA VAL A 142 11.63 -16.10 5.79
C VAL A 142 12.71 -15.65 4.81
N GLN A 143 13.91 -15.27 5.27
CA GLN A 143 15.03 -14.89 4.41
C GLN A 143 15.50 -16.03 3.51
N ALA A 144 15.55 -17.27 4.02
CA ALA A 144 15.91 -18.43 3.22
C ALA A 144 14.87 -18.68 2.10
N ALA A 145 13.59 -18.44 2.36
CA ALA A 145 12.51 -18.65 1.39
C ALA A 145 12.31 -17.46 0.43
N LEU A 146 12.66 -16.24 0.85
CA LEU A 146 12.48 -14.98 0.14
C LEU A 146 13.77 -14.13 0.21
N PRO A 147 14.89 -14.56 -0.41
CA PRO A 147 16.18 -13.89 -0.25
C PRO A 147 16.20 -12.43 -0.73
N ASN A 148 15.29 -12.06 -1.62
CA ASN A 148 15.13 -10.70 -2.14
C ASN A 148 13.79 -10.05 -1.73
N GLY A 149 13.12 -10.60 -0.71
CA GLY A 149 11.78 -10.17 -0.33
C GLY A 149 10.67 -10.62 -1.30
N PRO A 150 9.48 -9.97 -1.24
CA PRO A 150 9.08 -8.97 -0.24
C PRO A 150 8.60 -9.62 1.07
N TYR A 151 9.00 -9.06 2.22
CA TYR A 151 8.47 -9.42 3.54
C TYR A 151 8.71 -8.27 4.52
N ALA A 152 7.91 -8.22 5.59
CA ALA A 152 8.09 -7.33 6.73
C ALA A 152 7.97 -8.10 8.04
N PHE A 153 8.41 -7.50 9.13
CA PHE A 153 8.20 -8.02 10.48
C PHE A 153 7.50 -6.97 11.33
N ASN A 154 6.57 -7.41 12.19
CA ASN A 154 5.97 -6.51 13.14
C ASN A 154 6.97 -6.08 14.21
N LEU A 155 7.14 -4.77 14.38
CA LEU A 155 7.77 -4.19 15.56
C LEU A 155 6.64 -3.59 16.39
N ILE A 156 6.29 -4.24 17.50
CA ILE A 156 5.21 -3.78 18.37
C ILE A 156 5.78 -2.95 19.53
N ASN A 157 5.15 -1.82 19.81
CA ASN A 157 5.44 -1.08 21.03
C ASN A 157 4.94 -1.86 22.25
N ASN A 158 5.80 -2.00 23.26
CA ASN A 158 5.39 -2.49 24.58
C ASN A 158 5.82 -1.48 25.66
N PRO A 159 4.93 -0.58 26.09
CA PRO A 159 5.27 0.45 27.08
C PRO A 159 5.66 -0.13 28.44
N PHE A 160 5.16 -1.33 28.76
CA PHE A 160 5.44 -2.01 30.02
C PHE A 160 6.78 -2.77 29.99
N GLU A 161 7.27 -3.15 28.81
CA GLU A 161 8.57 -3.80 28.62
C GLU A 161 9.37 -3.19 27.45
N PRO A 162 9.87 -1.95 27.56
CA PRO A 162 10.57 -1.26 26.46
C PRO A 162 11.84 -1.99 25.97
N LEU A 163 12.46 -2.80 26.83
CA LEU A 163 13.62 -3.61 26.47
C LEU A 163 13.28 -4.72 25.47
N MET A 164 12.05 -5.24 25.47
CA MET A 164 11.63 -6.23 24.46
C MET A 164 11.63 -5.62 23.07
N GLU A 165 11.02 -4.44 22.93
CA GLU A 165 11.00 -3.69 21.67
C GLU A 165 12.42 -3.37 21.21
N GLN A 166 13.28 -2.89 22.11
CA GLN A 166 14.66 -2.56 21.77
C GLN A 166 15.45 -3.79 21.31
N ARG A 167 15.28 -4.96 21.94
CA ARG A 167 15.93 -6.21 21.51
C ARG A 167 15.43 -6.67 20.14
N ALA A 168 14.14 -6.53 19.86
CA ALA A 168 13.60 -6.83 18.54
C ALA A 168 14.18 -5.89 17.47
N ALA A 169 14.25 -4.59 17.73
CA ALA A 169 14.87 -3.63 16.83
C ALA A 169 16.35 -3.93 16.57
N ASP A 170 17.12 -4.23 17.62
CA ASP A 170 18.54 -4.61 17.51
C ASP A 170 18.71 -5.89 16.68
N LEU A 171 17.80 -6.86 16.83
CA LEU A 171 17.76 -8.08 16.02
C LEU A 171 17.45 -7.75 14.55
N PHE A 172 16.46 -6.90 14.29
CA PHE A 172 16.05 -6.52 12.93
C PHE A 172 17.15 -5.76 12.18
N VAL A 173 17.90 -4.90 12.88
CA VAL A 173 19.09 -4.24 12.33
C VAL A 173 20.18 -5.26 12.01
N ARG A 174 20.46 -6.20 12.93
CA ARG A 174 21.48 -7.25 12.74
C ARG A 174 21.22 -8.12 11.51
N TYR A 175 19.95 -8.44 11.26
CA TYR A 175 19.53 -9.27 10.13
C TYR A 175 19.21 -8.48 8.87
N HIS A 176 19.41 -7.15 8.88
CA HIS A 176 19.13 -6.27 7.75
C HIS A 176 17.71 -6.45 7.19
N LEU A 177 16.70 -6.47 8.08
CA LEU A 177 15.32 -6.56 7.61
C LEU A 177 14.98 -5.32 6.78
N PRO A 178 14.46 -5.47 5.55
CA PRO A 178 14.21 -4.33 4.66
C PRO A 178 13.01 -3.50 5.11
N ALA A 179 12.04 -4.08 5.82
CA ALA A 179 10.85 -3.40 6.27
C ALA A 179 10.32 -3.92 7.61
N VAL A 180 9.73 -3.01 8.40
CA VAL A 180 8.93 -3.35 9.59
C VAL A 180 7.55 -2.69 9.54
N GLU A 181 6.56 -3.39 10.07
CA GLU A 181 5.26 -2.82 10.42
C GLU A 181 5.31 -2.39 11.89
N ALA A 182 5.38 -1.08 12.14
CA ALA A 182 5.38 -0.52 13.49
C ALA A 182 3.94 -0.39 14.01
N SER A 183 3.57 -1.13 15.06
CA SER A 183 2.19 -1.14 15.60
C SER A 183 2.13 -0.80 17.10
N ALA A 184 0.96 -0.34 17.55
CA ALA A 184 0.66 0.03 18.93
C ALA A 184 1.50 1.18 19.53
N TYR A 185 2.23 1.93 18.70
CA TYR A 185 3.03 3.07 19.15
C TYR A 185 2.16 4.24 19.61
N LEU A 186 2.52 4.82 20.76
CA LEU A 186 1.96 6.07 21.29
C LEU A 186 2.91 7.26 21.10
N ASP A 187 4.22 6.98 21.09
CA ASP A 187 5.28 7.95 20.83
C ASP A 187 6.45 7.27 20.11
N ILE A 188 7.40 8.07 19.60
CA ILE A 188 8.63 7.56 18.98
C ILE A 188 9.58 7.05 20.06
N THR A 189 10.09 5.84 19.88
CA THR A 189 10.96 5.16 20.86
C THR A 189 12.41 5.07 20.36
N PRO A 190 13.38 4.84 21.27
CA PRO A 190 14.76 4.57 20.86
C PRO A 190 14.92 3.35 19.93
N GLY A 191 14.15 2.28 20.14
CA GLY A 191 14.22 1.07 19.31
C GLY A 191 13.79 1.33 17.87
N LEU A 192 12.67 2.02 17.69
CA LEU A 192 12.17 2.42 16.38
C LEU A 192 13.15 3.35 15.65
N VAL A 193 13.71 4.35 16.35
CA VAL A 193 14.70 5.28 15.76
C VAL A 193 16.00 4.55 15.42
N HIS A 194 16.44 3.60 16.24
CA HIS A 194 17.60 2.77 15.95
C HIS A 194 17.42 2.01 14.63
N TYR A 195 16.30 1.31 14.48
CA TYR A 195 16.02 0.57 13.25
C TYR A 195 16.01 1.50 12.02
N ARG A 196 15.30 2.63 12.09
CA ARG A 196 15.25 3.62 11.00
C ARG A 196 16.63 4.15 10.62
N ALA A 197 17.35 4.71 11.60
CA ALA A 197 18.59 5.44 11.36
C ALA A 197 19.75 4.52 10.97
N ALA A 198 19.80 3.28 11.50
CA ALA A 198 20.82 2.31 11.14
C ALA A 198 20.77 1.89 9.66
N GLY A 199 19.62 2.05 9.00
CA GLY A 199 19.45 1.78 7.57
C GLY A 199 19.76 2.96 6.65
N LEU A 200 20.22 4.09 7.19
CA LEU A 200 20.51 5.29 6.38
C LEU A 200 21.96 5.32 5.90
N SER A 201 22.13 5.76 4.66
CA SER A 201 23.44 6.03 4.05
C SER A 201 23.34 7.18 3.05
N GLN A 202 24.44 7.85 2.77
CA GLN A 202 24.50 8.85 1.72
C GLN A 202 24.83 8.19 0.37
N ALA A 203 24.03 8.46 -0.66
CA ALA A 203 24.32 8.04 -2.02
C ALA A 203 25.39 8.94 -2.67
N ALA A 204 25.99 8.48 -3.77
CA ALA A 204 27.05 9.21 -4.48
C ALA A 204 26.62 10.59 -5.00
N ASP A 205 25.32 10.80 -5.24
CA ASP A 205 24.73 12.07 -5.67
C ASP A 205 24.30 12.98 -4.50
N GLY A 206 24.55 12.55 -3.25
CA GLY A 206 24.19 13.27 -2.03
C GLY A 206 22.76 13.05 -1.52
N SER A 207 21.95 12.25 -2.24
CA SER A 207 20.63 11.81 -1.76
C SER A 207 20.74 10.84 -0.59
N VAL A 208 19.66 10.71 0.19
CA VAL A 208 19.61 9.77 1.32
C VAL A 208 19.11 8.43 0.81
N ASN A 209 19.94 7.39 0.91
CA ASN A 209 19.51 6.03 0.69
C ASN A 209 18.92 5.46 1.99
N ILE A 210 17.75 4.83 1.87
CA ILE A 210 16.97 4.27 2.98
C ILE A 210 16.88 2.76 2.75
N ALA A 211 17.58 1.96 3.55
CA ALA A 211 17.55 0.50 3.47
C ALA A 211 16.57 -0.15 4.45
N HIS A 212 16.19 0.56 5.52
CA HIS A 212 15.25 0.09 6.54
C HIS A 212 13.97 0.93 6.48
N HIS A 213 12.90 0.32 5.97
CA HIS A 213 11.61 0.97 5.78
C HIS A 213 10.66 0.73 6.94
N ILE A 214 9.85 1.74 7.27
CA ILE A 214 8.85 1.65 8.34
C ILE A 214 7.46 1.94 7.77
N ILE A 215 6.55 0.99 7.96
CA ILE A 215 5.11 1.13 7.78
C ILE A 215 4.48 1.32 9.15
N ALA A 216 4.07 2.53 9.51
CA ALA A 216 3.47 2.80 10.81
C ALA A 216 1.96 2.59 10.78
N LYS A 217 1.46 1.60 11.53
CA LYS A 217 0.03 1.30 11.63
C LYS A 217 -0.59 1.98 12.84
N LEU A 218 -1.53 2.90 12.58
CA LEU A 218 -2.06 3.81 13.59
C LEU A 218 -3.46 4.32 13.25
N SER A 219 -4.14 4.87 14.26
CA SER A 219 -5.52 5.35 14.16
C SER A 219 -5.70 6.80 14.66
N ARG A 220 -4.63 7.45 15.15
CA ARG A 220 -4.70 8.77 15.81
C ARG A 220 -3.79 9.80 15.15
N LYS A 221 -4.33 11.00 14.91
CA LYS A 221 -3.66 12.09 14.18
C LYS A 221 -2.36 12.54 14.88
N GLU A 222 -2.37 12.55 16.21
CA GLU A 222 -1.25 12.98 17.04
C GLU A 222 -0.07 11.98 16.97
N VAL A 223 -0.37 10.70 16.78
CA VAL A 223 0.65 9.66 16.56
C VAL A 223 1.17 9.76 15.13
N ALA A 224 0.28 9.91 14.15
CA ALA A 224 0.64 10.09 12.74
C ALA A 224 1.63 11.25 12.54
N LYS A 225 1.38 12.39 13.19
CA LYS A 225 2.26 13.57 13.11
C LYS A 225 3.70 13.25 13.49
N ARG A 226 3.92 12.38 14.47
CA ARG A 226 5.26 11.99 14.91
C ARG A 226 5.98 11.13 13.88
N PHE A 227 5.28 10.14 13.30
CA PHE A 227 5.85 9.27 12.27
C PHE A 227 6.10 9.99 10.93
N LEU A 228 5.27 10.99 10.63
CA LEU A 228 5.41 11.89 9.48
C LEU A 228 6.50 12.95 9.64
N SER A 229 7.06 13.10 10.84
CA SER A 229 8.15 14.04 11.13
C SER A 229 9.49 13.30 11.18
N PRO A 230 10.64 14.00 11.15
CA PRO A 230 11.94 13.38 11.39
C PRO A 230 12.07 12.87 12.82
N ALA A 231 13.03 11.96 13.05
CA ALA A 231 13.30 11.43 14.38
C ALA A 231 13.73 12.54 15.36
N PRO A 232 13.28 12.50 16.64
CA PRO A 232 13.69 13.49 17.64
C PRO A 232 15.21 13.52 17.84
N GLN A 233 15.80 14.72 17.85
CA GLN A 233 17.25 14.90 17.99
C GLN A 233 17.82 14.29 19.28
N GLU A 234 17.07 14.35 20.38
CA GLU A 234 17.48 13.76 21.66
C GLU A 234 17.69 12.24 21.55
N LEU A 235 16.80 11.54 20.85
CA LEU A 235 16.92 10.10 20.62
C LEU A 235 18.10 9.78 19.71
N LEU A 236 18.32 10.58 18.65
CA LEU A 236 19.47 10.42 17.76
C LEU A 236 20.79 10.61 18.52
N ASN A 237 20.91 11.67 19.31
CA ASN A 237 22.09 11.95 20.12
C ASN A 237 22.39 10.81 21.10
N LYS A 238 21.35 10.28 21.74
CA LYS A 238 21.46 9.14 22.64
C LYS A 238 22.00 7.90 21.92
N LEU A 239 21.45 7.57 20.74
CA LEU A 239 21.88 6.41 19.97
C LEU A 239 23.31 6.54 19.43
N VAL A 240 23.74 7.76 19.07
CA VAL A 240 25.15 8.05 18.72
C VAL A 240 26.06 7.83 19.93
N ALA A 241 25.68 8.34 21.10
CA ALA A 241 26.45 8.17 22.33
C ALA A 241 26.56 6.70 22.78
N GLU A 242 25.52 5.90 22.51
CA GLU A 242 25.50 4.45 22.75
C GLU A 242 26.24 3.64 21.67
N GLY A 243 26.72 4.29 20.59
CA GLY A 243 27.40 3.63 19.47
C GLY A 243 26.47 2.76 18.60
N LYS A 244 25.15 2.95 18.70
CA LYS A 244 24.16 2.21 17.90
C LYS A 244 24.03 2.72 16.48
N ILE A 245 24.30 4.02 16.27
CA ILE A 245 24.33 4.65 14.94
C ILE A 245 25.53 5.58 14.83
N THR A 246 25.94 5.89 13.60
CA THR A 246 26.99 6.89 13.35
C THR A 246 26.45 8.31 13.42
N ALA A 247 27.35 9.29 13.58
CA ALA A 247 26.97 10.71 13.50
C ALA A 247 26.39 11.07 12.11
N GLU A 248 26.89 10.46 11.04
CA GLU A 248 26.36 10.65 9.69
C GLU A 248 24.92 10.13 9.58
N GLN A 249 24.64 8.93 10.12
CA GLN A 249 23.28 8.37 10.16
C GLN A 249 22.32 9.27 10.95
N ALA A 250 22.77 9.86 12.06
CA ALA A 250 21.97 10.81 12.81
C ALA A 250 21.65 12.09 12.01
N GLU A 251 22.60 12.64 11.25
CA GLU A 251 22.33 13.80 10.37
C GLU A 251 21.40 13.44 9.21
N LEU A 252 21.57 12.26 8.61
CA LEU A 252 20.67 11.77 7.55
C LEU A 252 19.24 11.57 8.08
N ALA A 253 19.07 11.08 9.30
CA ALA A 253 17.77 10.84 9.93
C ALA A 253 16.93 12.10 10.10
N ARG A 254 17.55 13.29 10.11
CA ARG A 254 16.86 14.59 10.17
C ARG A 254 16.24 15.00 8.84
N ARG A 255 16.66 14.38 7.73
CA ARG A 255 16.25 14.70 6.35
C ARG A 255 15.12 13.79 5.84
N VAL A 256 14.72 12.80 6.63
CA VAL A 256 13.72 11.80 6.25
C VAL A 256 12.65 11.70 7.34
N PRO A 257 11.42 11.29 7.00
CA PRO A 257 10.41 10.96 7.99
C PRO A 257 10.82 9.69 8.76
N VAL A 258 10.27 9.51 9.96
CA VAL A 258 10.42 8.25 10.70
C VAL A 258 9.81 7.08 9.91
N ALA A 259 8.63 7.25 9.32
CA ALA A 259 7.97 6.25 8.49
C ALA A 259 7.93 6.65 7.01
N ASP A 260 8.08 5.66 6.13
CA ASP A 260 7.89 5.83 4.68
C ASP A 260 6.41 5.73 4.30
N ASP A 261 5.65 4.99 5.11
CA ASP A 261 4.25 4.70 4.89
C ASP A 261 3.47 4.73 6.22
N ILE A 262 2.26 5.28 6.18
CA ILE A 262 1.30 5.20 7.28
C ILE A 262 0.15 4.29 6.86
N THR A 263 -0.09 3.24 7.63
CA THR A 263 -1.32 2.46 7.55
C THR A 263 -2.36 3.08 8.47
N VAL A 264 -3.39 3.68 7.88
CA VAL A 264 -4.55 4.19 8.62
C VAL A 264 -5.45 3.03 9.01
N GLU A 265 -5.38 2.64 10.28
CA GLU A 265 -6.18 1.56 10.83
C GLU A 265 -7.52 2.09 11.38
N ALA A 266 -8.58 1.81 10.62
CA ALA A 266 -9.96 2.06 10.98
C ALA A 266 -10.49 0.96 11.93
N ASP A 267 -11.81 0.79 11.98
CA ASP A 267 -12.44 -0.34 12.67
C ASP A 267 -11.93 -1.68 12.15
N SER A 268 -11.39 -2.51 13.06
CA SER A 268 -10.62 -3.71 12.73
C SER A 268 -10.77 -4.78 13.81
N GLY A 269 -10.38 -6.01 13.49
CA GLY A 269 -10.29 -7.08 14.49
C GLY A 269 -9.12 -6.87 15.45
N GLY A 270 -9.27 -7.30 16.70
CA GLY A 270 -8.24 -7.12 17.73
C GLY A 270 -8.33 -5.76 18.42
N HIS A 271 -7.20 -5.10 18.66
CA HIS A 271 -7.16 -3.78 19.27
C HIS A 271 -7.57 -2.71 18.26
N THR A 272 -8.63 -1.95 18.55
CA THR A 272 -9.09 -0.86 17.69
C THR A 272 -9.78 0.24 18.49
N ASP A 273 -9.75 1.46 17.96
CA ASP A 273 -10.53 2.62 18.44
C ASP A 273 -11.91 2.70 17.72
N ASN A 274 -12.28 1.70 16.90
CA ASN A 274 -13.53 1.61 16.11
C ASN A 274 -13.82 2.85 15.24
N ARG A 275 -12.77 3.43 14.62
CA ARG A 275 -12.90 4.65 13.83
C ARG A 275 -13.43 4.36 12.41
N PRO A 276 -14.32 5.20 11.85
CA PRO A 276 -14.79 5.01 10.48
C PRO A 276 -13.69 5.35 9.47
N LEU A 277 -13.38 4.42 8.56
CA LEU A 277 -12.35 4.61 7.53
C LEU A 277 -12.60 5.86 6.69
N VAL A 278 -13.86 6.10 6.31
CA VAL A 278 -14.29 7.21 5.44
C VAL A 278 -14.04 8.60 6.03
N GLY A 279 -13.93 8.72 7.35
CA GLY A 279 -13.53 9.98 8.00
C GLY A 279 -12.05 10.03 8.33
N LEU A 280 -11.47 8.88 8.71
CA LEU A 280 -10.10 8.81 9.20
C LEU A 280 -9.06 8.93 8.08
N LEU A 281 -9.25 8.22 6.96
CA LEU A 281 -8.28 8.20 5.86
C LEU A 281 -8.06 9.61 5.24
N PRO A 282 -9.10 10.36 4.84
CA PRO A 282 -8.90 11.72 4.32
C PRO A 282 -8.24 12.66 5.33
N THR A 283 -8.53 12.49 6.63
CA THR A 283 -7.90 13.29 7.70
C THR A 283 -6.39 13.05 7.77
N MET A 284 -5.95 11.80 7.59
CA MET A 284 -4.53 11.44 7.61
C MET A 284 -3.81 11.87 6.32
N ILE A 285 -4.47 11.80 5.17
CA ILE A 285 -3.95 12.33 3.90
C ILE A 285 -3.71 13.84 4.02
N ALA A 286 -4.69 14.60 4.54
CA ALA A 286 -4.54 16.05 4.74
C ALA A 286 -3.37 16.40 5.69
N LEU A 287 -3.18 15.61 6.76
CA LEU A 287 -2.03 15.79 7.66
C LEU A 287 -0.70 15.50 6.94
N ARG A 288 -0.64 14.45 6.11
CA ARG A 288 0.54 14.14 5.31
C ARG A 288 0.88 15.29 4.38
N ASP A 289 -0.10 15.85 3.68
CA ASP A 289 0.11 16.96 2.76
C ASP A 289 0.63 18.22 3.49
N GLU A 290 0.09 18.53 4.68
CA GLU A 290 0.58 19.62 5.54
C GLU A 290 2.07 19.44 5.90
N LEU A 291 2.45 18.24 6.37
CA LEU A 291 3.82 17.97 6.79
C LEU A 291 4.78 17.79 5.61
N GLN A 292 4.31 17.29 4.47
CA GLN A 292 5.09 17.26 3.24
C GLN A 292 5.40 18.68 2.74
N ALA A 293 4.45 19.61 2.83
CA ALA A 293 4.71 21.01 2.50
C ALA A 293 5.71 21.66 3.46
N GLN A 294 5.68 21.28 4.74
CA GLN A 294 6.61 21.76 5.76
C GLN A 294 8.03 21.21 5.60
N PHE A 295 8.18 19.89 5.46
CA PHE A 295 9.48 19.22 5.47
C PHE A 295 10.08 19.02 4.08
N GLN A 296 9.27 19.04 3.03
CA GLN A 296 9.68 18.91 1.63
C GLN A 296 10.56 17.67 1.38
N TYR A 297 10.15 16.53 1.92
CA TYR A 297 10.88 15.27 1.70
C TYR A 297 10.96 14.94 0.21
N ALA A 298 12.09 14.35 -0.21
CA ALA A 298 12.32 13.96 -1.59
C ALA A 298 11.27 12.94 -2.09
N VAL A 299 10.86 12.02 -1.20
CA VAL A 299 9.78 11.08 -1.42
C VAL A 299 8.68 11.38 -0.40
N PRO A 300 7.46 11.76 -0.84
CA PRO A 300 6.34 11.96 0.07
C PRO A 300 5.97 10.68 0.81
N VAL A 301 5.64 10.78 2.10
CA VAL A 301 5.10 9.66 2.88
C VAL A 301 3.77 9.23 2.27
N ARG A 302 3.58 7.92 2.08
CA ARG A 302 2.35 7.37 1.52
C ARG A 302 1.37 7.01 2.62
N ILE A 303 0.07 7.15 2.34
CA ILE A 303 -1.00 6.87 3.30
C ILE A 303 -1.85 5.73 2.75
N GLY A 304 -1.80 4.56 3.39
CA GLY A 304 -2.63 3.42 3.07
C GLY A 304 -3.78 3.22 4.06
N ALA A 305 -4.58 2.19 3.82
CA ALA A 305 -5.82 1.94 4.57
C ALA A 305 -5.91 0.50 5.08
N ALA A 306 -6.36 0.34 6.32
CA ALA A 306 -6.69 -0.93 6.96
C ALA A 306 -8.03 -0.82 7.72
N GLY A 307 -8.63 -1.97 8.04
CA GLY A 307 -9.89 -2.06 8.78
C GLY A 307 -11.11 -2.03 7.86
N GLY A 308 -11.95 -3.08 7.94
CA GLY A 308 -13.14 -3.24 7.11
C GLY A 308 -12.89 -3.62 5.64
N ILE A 309 -11.65 -3.91 5.23
CA ILE A 309 -11.28 -4.27 3.85
C ILE A 309 -11.27 -5.79 3.70
N SER A 310 -12.41 -6.36 3.31
CA SER A 310 -12.59 -7.80 3.08
C SER A 310 -13.32 -8.13 1.77
N THR A 311 -13.65 -7.12 0.98
CA THR A 311 -14.38 -7.26 -0.30
C THR A 311 -13.77 -6.37 -1.37
N PRO A 312 -13.95 -6.70 -2.66
CA PRO A 312 -13.50 -5.84 -3.76
C PRO A 312 -14.05 -4.40 -3.67
N GLN A 313 -15.31 -4.24 -3.23
CA GLN A 313 -15.94 -2.94 -3.06
C GLN A 313 -15.25 -2.10 -1.98
N ALA A 314 -14.91 -2.71 -0.84
CA ALA A 314 -14.20 -2.03 0.23
C ALA A 314 -12.77 -1.62 -0.19
N ALA A 315 -12.06 -2.50 -0.89
CA ALA A 315 -10.73 -2.20 -1.42
C ALA A 315 -10.79 -1.05 -2.43
N LEU A 316 -11.71 -1.11 -3.40
CA LEU A 316 -11.89 -0.05 -4.38
C LEU A 316 -12.26 1.28 -3.71
N ALA A 317 -13.17 1.26 -2.72
CA ALA A 317 -13.54 2.46 -1.98
C ALA A 317 -12.33 3.11 -1.27
N ALA A 318 -11.43 2.32 -0.68
CA ALA A 318 -10.21 2.83 -0.08
C ALA A 318 -9.28 3.50 -1.12
N PHE A 319 -9.05 2.85 -2.26
CA PHE A 319 -8.27 3.44 -3.35
C PHE A 319 -8.92 4.73 -3.90
N MET A 320 -10.24 4.75 -4.07
CA MET A 320 -10.98 5.94 -4.52
C MET A 320 -10.92 7.11 -3.53
N MET A 321 -10.70 6.83 -2.24
CA MET A 321 -10.44 7.86 -1.23
C MET A 321 -8.98 8.34 -1.19
N GLY A 322 -8.09 7.74 -1.99
CA GLY A 322 -6.69 8.13 -2.10
C GLY A 322 -5.72 7.26 -1.28
N ALA A 323 -6.12 6.06 -0.86
CA ALA A 323 -5.19 5.12 -0.24
C ALA A 323 -4.08 4.72 -1.24
N ALA A 324 -2.82 4.86 -0.82
CA ALA A 324 -1.65 4.43 -1.59
C ALA A 324 -1.54 2.89 -1.66
N PHE A 325 -2.03 2.20 -0.64
CA PHE A 325 -2.10 0.75 -0.55
C PHE A 325 -3.23 0.35 0.40
N VAL A 326 -3.64 -0.91 0.36
CA VAL A 326 -4.64 -1.47 1.28
C VAL A 326 -4.06 -2.62 2.10
N VAL A 327 -4.66 -2.89 3.25
CA VAL A 327 -4.19 -3.92 4.18
C VAL A 327 -5.34 -4.83 4.58
N THR A 328 -5.08 -6.14 4.54
CA THR A 328 -6.00 -7.16 5.05
C THR A 328 -5.48 -7.75 6.36
N GLY A 329 -6.41 -8.18 7.21
CA GLY A 329 -6.12 -8.83 8.49
C GLY A 329 -7.05 -10.01 8.72
N SER A 330 -8.29 -9.74 9.15
CA SER A 330 -9.26 -10.77 9.57
C SER A 330 -9.63 -11.86 8.55
N VAL A 331 -9.36 -11.63 7.26
CA VAL A 331 -9.63 -12.60 6.18
C VAL A 331 -8.45 -13.55 5.90
N ASN A 332 -7.26 -13.19 6.41
CA ASN A 332 -6.02 -13.96 6.26
C ASN A 332 -5.94 -15.02 7.37
#